data_AF-A0A845QZ85-F1
#
_entry.id   AF-A0A845QZ85-F1
#
_cell.length_a   1.000
_cell.length_b   1.000
_cell.length_c   1.000
_cell.angle_alpha   90.00
_cell.angle_beta   90.00
_cell.angle_gamma   90.00
#
_symmetry.space_group_name_H-M   'P 1'
#
loop_
_entity.id
_entity.type
_entity.pdbx_description
1 polymer ?
#
loop_
_entity_poly.entity_id
_entity_poly.type
_entity_poly.pdbx_seq_one_letter_code
_entity_poly.pdbx_strand_id
1 'polypeptide(L)'
;MNNNEALLSDLREFIDFFIMKYKYENIGIIRKIRAKSGLNKDVSEEKWYELFISKSAINHCLKILLIKIFEDKNKVLPKLNTEGFKHWSKMVVDIENQYNNIYKMALKDILTISELRKAFKKSDYDVYVIDNELASYIINKLLKYDFDKITVQDVYRIIQILYNEHGELKYFYKPSPAVDFINELIQKKEILI
;
A
#
# COMPACT_ATOMS: atom_id res chain seq x y z
N MET A 1 -3.14 14.61 19.19
CA MET A 1 -3.28 14.21 17.78
C MET A 1 -4.29 13.08 17.71
N ASN A 2 -5.27 13.17 16.83
CA ASN A 2 -6.18 12.07 16.56
C ASN A 2 -5.35 10.90 15.98
N ASN A 3 -5.59 9.65 16.41
CA ASN A 3 -4.84 8.48 15.90
C ASN A 3 -4.87 8.39 14.37
N ASN A 4 -5.96 8.84 13.73
CA ASN A 4 -6.08 8.88 12.28
C ASN A 4 -5.20 9.96 11.62
N GLU A 5 -4.95 11.10 12.28
CA GLU A 5 -4.05 12.13 11.77
C GLU A 5 -2.59 11.70 11.84
N ALA A 6 -2.21 11.04 12.94
CA ALA A 6 -0.88 10.47 13.12
C ALA A 6 -0.60 9.39 12.07
N LEU A 7 -1.55 8.48 11.88
CA LEU A 7 -1.48 7.45 10.85
C LEU A 7 -1.36 8.08 9.46
N LEU A 8 -2.20 9.06 9.12
CA LEU A 8 -2.14 9.74 7.84
C LEU A 8 -0.75 10.37 7.59
N SER A 9 -0.16 10.99 8.61
CA SER A 9 1.20 11.54 8.54
C SER A 9 2.23 10.45 8.23
N ASP A 10 2.21 9.34 8.96
CA ASP A 10 3.13 8.23 8.74
C ASP A 10 2.96 7.58 7.35
N LEU A 11 1.73 7.52 6.83
CA LEU A 11 1.45 7.02 5.47
C LEU A 11 1.96 7.99 4.39
N ARG A 12 1.86 9.31 4.61
CA ARG A 12 2.44 10.32 3.71
C ARG A 12 3.96 10.18 3.64
N GLU A 13 4.62 10.08 4.80
CA GLU A 13 6.08 9.92 4.84
C GLU A 13 6.53 8.65 4.09
N PHE A 14 5.77 7.56 4.19
CA PHE A 14 6.04 6.35 3.38
C PHE A 14 5.89 6.61 1.88
N ILE A 15 4.84 7.30 1.45
CA ILE A 15 4.61 7.63 0.04
C ILE A 15 5.75 8.50 -0.49
N ASP A 16 6.15 9.53 0.26
CA ASP A 16 7.27 10.39 -0.10
C ASP A 16 8.58 9.61 -0.20
N PHE A 17 8.84 8.72 0.77
CA PHE A 17 10.02 7.86 0.74
C PHE A 17 10.02 6.93 -0.48
N PHE A 18 8.88 6.29 -0.77
CA PHE A 18 8.71 5.44 -1.94
C PHE A 18 8.98 6.21 -3.25
N ILE A 19 8.38 7.40 -3.38
CA ILE A 19 8.54 8.24 -4.58
C ILE A 19 10.00 8.66 -4.74
N MET A 20 10.64 9.14 -3.67
CA MET A 20 12.04 9.55 -3.69
C MET A 20 12.97 8.41 -4.11
N LYS A 21 12.77 7.22 -3.53
CA LYS A 21 13.59 6.04 -3.79
C LYS A 21 13.45 5.54 -5.23
N TYR A 22 12.23 5.52 -5.77
CA TYR A 22 11.93 4.93 -7.07
C TYR A 22 11.79 5.91 -8.22
N LYS A 23 12.02 7.22 -7.99
CA LYS A 23 11.84 8.29 -8.97
C LYS A 23 12.49 8.00 -10.33
N TYR A 24 13.65 7.35 -10.32
CA TYR A 24 14.43 7.04 -11.53
C TYR A 24 14.45 5.56 -11.90
N GLU A 25 13.76 4.71 -11.13
CA GLU A 25 13.72 3.28 -11.39
C GLU A 25 12.69 2.96 -12.47
N ASN A 26 12.96 1.94 -13.29
CA ASN A 26 12.03 1.41 -14.28
C ASN A 26 11.54 2.42 -15.34
N ILE A 27 12.21 3.57 -15.53
CA ILE A 27 11.83 4.61 -16.50
C ILE A 27 11.56 4.02 -17.90
N GLY A 28 12.41 3.12 -18.38
CA GLY A 28 12.22 2.48 -19.70
C GLY A 28 10.94 1.65 -19.79
N ILE A 29 10.54 0.99 -18.70
CA ILE A 29 9.27 0.23 -18.62
C ILE A 29 8.10 1.21 -18.57
N ILE A 30 8.20 2.27 -17.76
CA ILE A 30 7.13 3.26 -17.61
C ILE A 30 6.92 4.05 -18.91
N ARG A 31 7.98 4.34 -19.67
CA ARG A 31 7.90 4.88 -21.04
C ARG A 31 7.05 4.00 -21.95
N LYS A 32 7.28 2.69 -21.92
CA LYS A 32 6.50 1.72 -22.72
C LYS A 32 5.05 1.67 -22.27
N ILE A 33 4.78 1.74 -20.96
CA ILE A 33 3.43 1.81 -20.41
C ILE A 33 2.72 3.09 -20.88
N ARG A 34 3.39 4.25 -20.78
CA ARG A 34 2.89 5.55 -21.26
C ARG A 34 2.55 5.52 -22.74
N ALA A 35 3.44 5.00 -23.58
CA ALA A 35 3.20 4.92 -25.02
C ALA A 35 1.97 4.06 -25.35
N LYS A 36 1.72 3.00 -24.57
CA LYS A 36 0.57 2.11 -24.73
C LYS A 36 -0.72 2.65 -24.11
N SER A 37 -0.66 3.65 -23.23
CA SER A 37 -1.85 4.16 -22.53
C SER A 37 -2.73 5.07 -23.41
N GLY A 38 -2.17 5.62 -24.49
CA GLY A 38 -2.85 6.60 -25.34
C GLY A 38 -2.94 8.02 -24.75
N LEU A 39 -2.54 8.20 -23.48
CA LEU A 39 -2.54 9.48 -22.77
C LEU A 39 -1.25 10.29 -22.99
N ASN A 40 -0.37 9.81 -23.87
CA ASN A 40 0.90 10.46 -24.20
C ASN A 40 0.74 11.80 -24.94
N LYS A 41 -0.45 12.09 -25.45
CA LYS A 41 -0.80 13.37 -26.09
C LYS A 41 -1.32 14.42 -25.11
N ASP A 42 -1.95 13.97 -24.03
CA ASP A 42 -2.68 14.84 -23.09
C ASP A 42 -1.86 15.16 -21.83
N VAL A 43 -0.88 14.30 -21.50
CA VAL A 43 -0.06 14.42 -20.29
C VAL A 43 1.42 14.45 -20.66
N SER A 44 2.13 15.45 -20.15
CA SER A 44 3.59 15.56 -20.29
C SER A 44 4.28 14.32 -19.72
N GLU A 45 5.47 13.99 -20.22
CA GLU A 45 6.21 12.82 -19.74
C GLU A 45 6.52 12.91 -18.25
N GLU A 46 6.94 14.09 -17.78
CA GLU A 46 7.21 14.35 -16.36
C GLU A 46 5.97 14.14 -15.49
N LYS A 47 4.83 14.75 -15.86
CA LYS A 47 3.59 14.61 -15.09
C LYS A 47 3.07 13.18 -15.11
N TRP A 48 3.26 12.47 -16.23
CA TRP A 48 2.90 11.07 -16.33
C TRP A 48 3.66 10.22 -15.32
N TYR A 49 4.98 10.44 -15.17
CA TYR A 49 5.78 9.72 -14.18
C TYR A 49 5.40 10.06 -12.75
N GLU A 50 5.20 11.34 -12.46
CA GLU A 50 4.78 11.81 -11.14
C GLU A 50 3.46 11.14 -10.71
N LEU A 51 2.45 11.13 -11.59
CA LEU A 51 1.17 10.50 -11.30
C LEU A 51 1.29 8.97 -11.19
N PHE A 52 2.11 8.34 -12.05
CA PHE A 52 2.31 6.90 -12.05
C PHE A 52 2.98 6.40 -10.78
N ILE A 53 4.07 7.05 -10.35
CA ILE A 53 4.78 6.67 -9.14
C ILE A 53 3.94 6.94 -7.89
N SER A 54 3.21 8.07 -7.84
CA SER A 54 2.32 8.40 -6.72
C SER A 54 1.20 7.38 -6.59
N LYS A 55 0.53 7.01 -7.70
CA LYS A 55 -0.51 5.98 -7.69
C LYS A 55 0.04 4.60 -7.31
N SER A 56 1.27 4.29 -7.71
CA SER A 56 1.95 3.06 -7.31
C SER A 56 2.24 3.03 -5.81
N ALA A 57 2.76 4.14 -5.27
CA ALA A 57 3.07 4.29 -3.85
C ALA A 57 1.83 4.08 -2.99
N ILE A 58 0.71 4.74 -3.33
CA ILE A 58 -0.56 4.59 -2.60
C ILE A 58 -1.10 3.16 -2.70
N ASN A 59 -1.03 2.53 -3.88
CA ASN A 59 -1.48 1.15 -4.05
C ASN A 59 -0.68 0.18 -3.16
N HIS A 60 0.65 0.32 -3.08
CA HIS A 60 1.48 -0.48 -2.17
C HIS A 60 1.22 -0.17 -0.71
N CYS A 61 1.11 1.12 -0.35
CA CYS A 61 0.78 1.58 0.99
C CYS A 61 -0.49 0.90 1.51
N LEU A 62 -1.54 0.86 0.68
CA LEU A 62 -2.81 0.23 1.04
C LEU A 62 -2.76 -1.29 1.10
N LYS A 63 -1.98 -1.94 0.25
CA LYS A 63 -1.75 -3.40 0.36
C LYS A 63 -1.16 -3.74 1.72
N ILE A 64 -0.15 -2.98 2.18
CA ILE A 64 0.48 -3.19 3.49
C ILE A 64 -0.50 -2.90 4.62
N LEU A 65 -1.23 -1.77 4.53
CA LEU A 65 -2.25 -1.41 5.52
C LEU A 65 -3.34 -2.48 5.64
N LEU A 66 -3.84 -3.01 4.51
CA LEU A 66 -4.84 -4.08 4.49
C LEU A 66 -4.35 -5.34 5.21
N ILE A 67 -3.10 -5.76 4.97
CA ILE A 67 -2.51 -6.91 5.68
C ILE A 67 -2.55 -6.66 7.19
N LYS A 68 -2.04 -5.51 7.63
CA LYS A 68 -1.97 -5.15 9.05
C LYS A 68 -3.36 -5.11 9.70
N ILE A 69 -4.37 -4.55 9.03
CA ILE A 69 -5.74 -4.50 9.56
C ILE A 69 -6.31 -5.90 9.74
N PHE A 70 -6.14 -6.79 8.76
CA PHE A 70 -6.65 -8.16 8.86
C PHE A 70 -5.91 -9.00 9.91
N GLU A 71 -4.63 -8.73 10.15
CA GLU A 71 -3.89 -9.33 11.26
C GLU A 71 -4.42 -8.86 12.62
N ASP A 72 -4.63 -7.55 12.82
CA ASP A 72 -5.15 -7.01 14.09
C ASP A 72 -6.58 -7.49 14.39
N LYS A 73 -7.38 -7.72 13.35
CA LYS A 73 -8.73 -8.32 13.47
C LYS A 73 -8.71 -9.85 13.58
N ASN A 74 -7.54 -10.47 13.73
CA ASN A 74 -7.34 -11.92 13.86
C ASN A 74 -7.91 -12.74 12.69
N LYS A 75 -7.93 -12.18 11.47
CA LYS A 75 -8.41 -12.87 10.26
C LYS A 75 -7.31 -13.64 9.54
N VAL A 76 -6.07 -13.24 9.73
CA VAL A 76 -4.88 -13.94 9.24
C VAL A 76 -3.85 -14.02 10.35
N LEU A 77 -2.90 -14.95 10.23
CA LEU A 77 -1.86 -15.14 11.22
C LEU A 77 -0.97 -13.88 11.34
N PRO A 78 -0.71 -13.42 12.58
CA PRO A 78 0.02 -12.19 12.84
C PRO A 78 1.46 -12.26 12.33
N LYS A 79 1.91 -11.23 11.60
CA LYS A 79 3.30 -11.08 11.13
C LYS A 79 3.75 -9.64 11.20
N LEU A 80 2.97 -8.73 10.61
CA LEU A 80 3.22 -7.29 10.55
C LEU A 80 2.73 -6.54 11.78
N ASN A 81 1.84 -7.14 12.58
CA ASN A 81 1.38 -6.56 13.83
C ASN A 81 2.34 -6.79 15.01
N THR A 82 2.02 -6.16 16.13
CA THR A 82 2.82 -6.18 17.36
C THR A 82 2.99 -7.59 17.91
N GLU A 83 1.97 -8.45 17.80
CA GLU A 83 2.07 -9.85 18.21
C GLU A 83 3.03 -10.62 17.31
N GLY A 84 2.88 -10.51 15.99
CA GLY A 84 3.73 -11.14 14.99
C GLY A 84 5.19 -10.75 15.17
N PHE A 85 5.47 -9.45 15.33
CA PHE A 85 6.83 -8.96 15.55
C PHE A 85 7.44 -9.43 16.88
N LYS A 86 6.64 -9.57 17.95
CA LYS A 86 7.10 -10.17 19.20
C LYS A 86 7.49 -11.65 19.05
N HIS A 87 6.86 -12.37 18.13
CA HIS A 87 7.23 -13.75 17.81
C HIS A 87 8.50 -13.78 16.96
N TRP A 88 8.56 -12.98 15.89
CA TRP A 88 9.73 -12.93 15.00
C TRP A 88 11.00 -12.52 15.74
N SER A 89 10.93 -11.54 16.64
CA SER A 89 12.12 -11.06 17.39
C SER A 89 12.70 -12.10 18.35
N LYS A 90 11.92 -13.12 18.73
CA LYS A 90 12.39 -14.26 19.54
C LYS A 90 13.00 -15.37 18.68
N MET A 91 12.62 -15.46 17.41
CA MET A 91 13.00 -16.56 16.52
C MET A 91 14.14 -16.19 15.57
N VAL A 92 14.31 -14.90 15.28
CA VAL A 92 15.22 -14.40 14.25
C VAL A 92 16.26 -13.49 14.89
N VAL A 93 17.53 -13.85 14.74
CA VAL A 93 18.68 -13.13 15.32
C VAL A 93 18.87 -11.73 14.70
N ASP A 94 18.52 -11.58 13.42
CA ASP A 94 18.71 -10.36 12.64
C ASP A 94 17.41 -9.94 11.95
N ILE A 95 16.40 -9.57 12.76
CA ILE A 95 15.07 -9.22 12.25
C ILE A 95 15.09 -8.01 11.32
N GLU A 96 16.05 -7.10 11.51
CA GLU A 96 16.23 -5.87 10.72
C GLU A 96 16.44 -6.17 9.24
N ASN A 97 17.11 -7.28 8.91
CA ASN A 97 17.33 -7.71 7.53
C ASN A 97 16.24 -8.67 6.99
N GLN A 98 15.19 -8.94 7.76
CA GLN A 98 14.13 -9.89 7.39
C GLN A 98 12.77 -9.25 7.09
N TYR A 99 12.61 -7.94 7.22
CA TYR A 99 11.34 -7.25 6.99
C TYR A 99 10.72 -7.56 5.61
N ASN A 100 11.52 -7.61 4.54
CA ASN A 100 11.03 -8.01 3.22
C ASN A 100 10.48 -9.45 3.22
N ASN A 101 11.19 -10.38 3.86
CA ASN A 101 10.77 -11.78 3.91
C ASN A 101 9.49 -11.95 4.74
N ILE A 102 9.40 -11.26 5.88
CA ILE A 102 8.18 -11.23 6.71
C ILE A 102 7.02 -10.64 5.90
N TYR A 103 7.23 -9.55 5.17
CA TYR A 103 6.24 -8.96 4.29
C TYR A 103 5.78 -9.93 3.19
N LYS A 104 6.70 -10.62 2.51
CA LYS A 104 6.38 -11.64 1.50
C LYS A 104 5.57 -12.81 2.08
N MET A 105 5.84 -13.21 3.31
CA MET A 105 5.06 -14.23 4.00
C MET A 105 3.65 -13.71 4.30
N ALA A 106 3.51 -12.46 4.78
CA ALA A 106 2.21 -11.86 5.03
C ALA A 106 1.37 -11.70 3.75
N LEU A 107 2.02 -11.35 2.63
CA LEU A 107 1.39 -11.33 1.30
C LEU A 107 0.90 -12.71 0.84
N LYS A 108 1.62 -13.79 1.17
CA LYS A 108 1.14 -15.14 0.83
C LYS A 108 -0.10 -15.51 1.63
N ASP A 109 -0.09 -15.19 2.92
CA ASP A 109 -1.19 -15.53 3.82
C ASP A 109 -2.45 -14.72 3.52
N ILE A 110 -2.32 -13.43 3.25
CA ILE A 110 -3.48 -12.57 2.93
C ILE A 110 -4.19 -13.02 1.64
N LEU A 111 -3.46 -13.61 0.68
CA LEU A 111 -4.01 -14.14 -0.57
C LEU A 111 -4.83 -15.43 -0.38
N THR A 112 -4.74 -16.07 0.79
CA THR A 112 -5.60 -17.21 1.12
C THR A 112 -7.05 -16.79 1.31
N ILE A 113 -7.29 -15.54 1.75
CA ILE A 113 -8.62 -14.93 1.86
C ILE A 113 -9.12 -14.55 0.48
N SER A 114 -10.22 -15.20 0.05
CA SER A 114 -10.74 -15.10 -1.32
C SER A 114 -11.16 -13.69 -1.72
N GLU A 115 -11.76 -12.97 -0.77
CA GLU A 115 -12.31 -11.63 -0.87
C GLU A 115 -11.20 -10.60 -1.12
N LEU A 116 -10.02 -10.83 -0.52
CA LEU A 116 -8.88 -9.92 -0.63
C LEU A 116 -8.08 -10.09 -1.91
N ARG A 117 -8.21 -11.20 -2.63
CA ARG A 117 -7.45 -11.45 -3.87
C ARG A 117 -7.60 -10.33 -4.90
N LYS A 118 -8.75 -9.64 -4.91
CA LYS A 118 -8.97 -8.46 -5.76
C LYS A 118 -8.00 -7.33 -5.43
N ALA A 119 -7.83 -6.98 -4.15
CA ALA A 119 -6.94 -5.90 -3.70
C ALA A 119 -5.46 -6.17 -4.02
N PHE A 120 -5.06 -7.45 -4.05
CA PHE A 120 -3.69 -7.88 -4.28
C PHE A 120 -3.43 -8.37 -5.72
N LYS A 121 -4.39 -8.18 -6.63
CA LYS A 121 -4.21 -8.55 -8.05
C LYS A 121 -2.98 -7.83 -8.63
N LYS A 122 -2.20 -8.56 -9.43
CA LYS A 122 -1.05 -8.00 -10.13
C LYS A 122 -1.49 -6.92 -11.13
N SER A 123 -0.75 -5.82 -11.16
CA SER A 123 -1.02 -4.62 -11.93
C SER A 123 0.27 -3.99 -12.45
N ASP A 124 0.16 -3.00 -13.34
CA ASP A 124 1.32 -2.25 -13.85
C ASP A 124 2.02 -1.46 -12.73
N TYR A 125 1.29 -1.13 -11.65
CA TYR A 125 1.81 -0.45 -10.47
C TYR A 125 2.75 -1.33 -9.62
N ASP A 126 2.74 -2.65 -9.85
CA ASP A 126 3.64 -3.60 -9.20
C ASP A 126 5.00 -3.71 -9.92
N VAL A 127 5.31 -2.78 -10.83
CA VAL A 127 6.66 -2.64 -11.43
C VAL A 127 7.72 -2.30 -10.38
N TYR A 128 7.31 -1.61 -9.31
CA TYR A 128 8.14 -1.35 -8.15
C TYR A 128 7.92 -2.44 -7.10
N VAL A 129 9.01 -2.98 -6.56
CA VAL A 129 8.98 -4.07 -5.58
C VAL A 129 9.41 -3.54 -4.22
N ILE A 130 8.57 -3.72 -3.20
CA ILE A 130 8.91 -3.36 -1.82
C ILE A 130 10.14 -4.15 -1.37
N ASP A 131 11.23 -3.43 -1.12
CA ASP A 131 12.47 -3.98 -0.60
C ASP A 131 12.49 -3.98 0.93
N ASN A 132 13.63 -4.39 1.52
CA ASN A 132 13.74 -4.49 2.97
C ASN A 132 13.65 -3.12 3.67
N GLU A 133 14.20 -2.08 3.04
CA GLU A 133 14.23 -0.75 3.61
C GLU A 133 12.83 -0.14 3.67
N LEU A 134 12.07 -0.19 2.57
CA LEU A 134 10.69 0.28 2.55
C LEU A 134 9.78 -0.55 3.44
N ALA A 135 9.94 -1.88 3.44
CA ALA A 135 9.19 -2.76 4.33
C ALA A 135 9.46 -2.40 5.79
N SER A 136 10.73 -2.29 6.18
CA SER A 136 11.14 -1.91 7.53
C SER A 136 10.56 -0.56 7.93
N TYR A 137 10.65 0.43 7.05
CA TYR A 137 10.16 1.78 7.31
C TYR A 137 8.67 1.77 7.66
N ILE A 138 7.81 1.26 6.78
CA ILE A 138 6.37 1.32 7.00
C ILE A 138 5.90 0.40 8.11
N ILE A 139 6.46 -0.81 8.22
CA ILE A 139 6.05 -1.78 9.25
C ILE A 139 6.35 -1.20 10.63
N ASN A 140 7.52 -0.62 10.85
CA ASN A 140 7.87 0.00 12.13
C ASN A 140 6.97 1.18 12.50
N LYS A 141 6.48 1.94 11.51
CA LYS A 141 5.44 2.96 11.76
C LYS A 141 4.11 2.31 12.14
N LEU A 142 3.67 1.29 11.39
CA LEU A 142 2.39 0.62 11.59
C LEU A 142 2.28 -0.15 12.91
N LEU A 143 3.40 -0.59 13.50
CA LEU A 143 3.44 -1.25 14.82
C LEU A 143 2.91 -0.37 15.97
N LYS A 144 2.87 0.96 15.79
CA LYS A 144 2.36 1.91 16.80
C LYS A 144 0.84 1.94 16.87
N TYR A 145 0.17 1.38 15.86
CA TYR A 145 -1.28 1.48 15.69
C TYR A 145 -1.94 0.12 15.92
N ASP A 146 -3.05 0.17 16.64
CA ASP A 146 -4.01 -0.92 16.78
C ASP A 146 -5.18 -0.66 15.83
N PHE A 147 -5.34 -1.55 14.86
CA PHE A 147 -6.36 -1.46 13.83
C PHE A 147 -7.61 -2.30 14.12
N ASP A 148 -7.74 -2.91 15.31
CA ASP A 148 -8.93 -3.69 15.65
C ASP A 148 -10.22 -2.87 15.45
N LYS A 149 -10.17 -1.57 15.80
CA LYS A 149 -11.30 -0.64 15.72
C LYS A 149 -11.37 0.20 14.45
N ILE A 150 -10.42 0.07 13.51
CA ILE A 150 -10.49 0.85 12.26
C ILE A 150 -11.64 0.36 11.39
N THR A 151 -12.37 1.30 10.79
CA THR A 151 -13.48 1.00 9.89
C THR A 151 -13.09 1.20 8.42
N VAL A 152 -13.87 0.64 7.49
CA VAL A 152 -13.72 0.92 6.04
C VAL A 152 -13.82 2.42 5.77
N GLN A 153 -14.70 3.12 6.49
CA GLN A 153 -14.91 4.55 6.31
C GLN A 153 -13.67 5.36 6.69
N ASP A 154 -12.92 4.94 7.72
CA ASP A 154 -11.66 5.56 8.11
C ASP A 154 -10.60 5.34 7.04
N VAL A 155 -10.43 4.10 6.57
CA VAL A 155 -9.48 3.76 5.49
C VAL A 155 -9.84 4.54 4.22
N TYR A 156 -11.12 4.59 3.85
CA TYR A 156 -11.58 5.34 2.68
C TYR A 156 -11.27 6.84 2.80
N ARG A 157 -11.51 7.45 3.96
CA ARG A 157 -11.17 8.87 4.19
C ARG A 157 -9.68 9.12 4.00
N ILE A 158 -8.82 8.26 4.55
CA ILE A 158 -7.37 8.32 4.37
C ILE A 158 -7.02 8.26 2.87
N ILE A 159 -7.61 7.32 2.12
CA ILE A 159 -7.38 7.18 0.68
C ILE A 159 -7.78 8.46 -0.07
N GLN A 160 -8.95 9.02 0.22
CA GLN A 160 -9.40 10.24 -0.46
C GLN A 160 -8.45 11.40 -0.22
N ILE A 161 -7.95 11.56 1.01
CA ILE A 161 -6.98 12.61 1.33
C ILE A 161 -5.68 12.39 0.54
N LEU A 162 -5.10 11.19 0.62
CA LEU A 162 -3.87 10.86 -0.10
C LEU A 162 -4.04 11.03 -1.63
N TYR A 163 -5.17 10.59 -2.20
CA TYR A 163 -5.42 10.76 -3.62
C TYR A 163 -5.49 12.22 -4.05
N ASN A 164 -6.19 13.05 -3.27
CA ASN A 164 -6.39 14.47 -3.60
C ASN A 164 -5.08 15.27 -3.50
N GLU A 165 -4.14 14.84 -2.66
CA GLU A 165 -2.82 15.48 -2.53
C GLU A 165 -1.91 15.28 -3.74
N HIS A 166 -2.12 14.18 -4.48
CA HIS A 166 -1.31 13.82 -5.64
C HIS A 166 -2.01 14.08 -6.99
N GLY A 167 -3.03 14.95 -7.01
CA GLY A 167 -3.75 15.37 -8.21
C GLY A 167 -4.88 14.41 -8.64
N GLU A 168 -5.21 14.38 -9.92
CA GLU A 168 -6.35 13.59 -10.44
C GLU A 168 -6.04 12.09 -10.61
N LEU A 169 -5.47 11.45 -9.58
CA LEU A 169 -5.09 10.04 -9.60
C LEU A 169 -6.26 9.08 -9.88
N LYS A 170 -7.48 9.50 -9.53
CA LYS A 170 -8.71 8.72 -9.75
C LYS A 170 -8.94 8.43 -11.23
N TYR A 171 -8.69 9.41 -12.09
CA TYR A 171 -8.91 9.30 -13.54
C TYR A 171 -7.61 9.00 -14.30
N PHE A 172 -6.47 9.07 -13.61
CA PHE A 172 -5.16 8.79 -14.18
C PHE A 172 -4.92 7.30 -14.41
N TYR A 173 -4.73 6.91 -15.67
CA TYR A 173 -4.34 5.56 -16.11
C TYR A 173 -5.22 4.45 -15.49
N LYS A 174 -4.89 3.18 -15.74
CA LYS A 174 -5.64 2.01 -15.29
C LYS A 174 -6.01 2.05 -13.80
N PRO A 175 -7.00 1.26 -13.36
CA PRO A 175 -7.36 1.23 -11.96
C PRO A 175 -6.28 0.58 -11.07
N SER A 176 -6.17 1.05 -9.82
CA SER A 176 -5.24 0.50 -8.81
C SER A 176 -5.99 -0.50 -7.92
N PRO A 177 -5.62 -1.80 -7.92
CA PRO A 177 -6.45 -2.85 -7.33
C PRO A 177 -6.82 -2.65 -5.85
N ALA A 178 -5.89 -2.18 -5.01
CA ALA A 178 -6.17 -2.02 -3.59
C ALA A 178 -7.13 -0.85 -3.31
N VAL A 179 -7.06 0.20 -4.11
CA VAL A 179 -7.92 1.39 -3.97
C VAL A 179 -9.32 1.08 -4.45
N ASP A 180 -9.43 0.45 -5.62
CA ASP A 180 -10.70 0.00 -6.17
C ASP A 180 -11.43 -0.95 -5.23
N PHE A 181 -10.68 -1.85 -4.57
CA PHE A 181 -11.25 -2.74 -3.58
C PHE A 181 -11.92 -1.97 -2.43
N ILE A 182 -11.24 -0.99 -1.84
CA ILE A 182 -11.83 -0.17 -0.77
C ILE A 182 -13.04 0.63 -1.28
N ASN A 183 -12.97 1.17 -2.50
CA ASN A 183 -14.11 1.85 -3.11
C ASN A 183 -15.31 0.92 -3.30
N GLU A 184 -15.09 -0.33 -3.73
CA GLU A 184 -16.12 -1.36 -3.87
C GLU A 184 -16.78 -1.68 -2.52
N LEU A 185 -15.99 -1.84 -1.44
CA LEU A 185 -16.51 -2.09 -0.10
C LEU A 185 -17.43 -0.94 0.38
N ILE A 186 -17.02 0.31 0.14
CA ILE A 186 -17.83 1.49 0.50
C ILE A 186 -19.14 1.52 -0.29
N GLN A 187 -19.11 1.26 -1.58
CA GLN A 187 -20.31 1.24 -2.43
C GLN A 187 -21.31 0.17 -1.97
N LYS A 188 -20.81 -0.99 -1.53
CA LYS A 188 -21.64 -2.09 -1.02
C LYS A 188 -22.03 -1.95 0.45
N LYS A 189 -21.52 -0.92 1.15
CA LYS A 189 -21.67 -0.74 2.61
C LYS A 189 -21.18 -1.97 3.39
N GLU A 190 -20.14 -2.63 2.89
CA GLU A 190 -19.50 -3.76 3.54
C GLU A 190 -18.54 -3.27 4.65
N ILE A 191 -18.28 -4.14 5.64
CA ILE A 191 -17.40 -3.86 6.76
C ILE A 191 -16.03 -4.51 6.47
N LEU A 192 -14.94 -3.87 6.90
CA LEU A 192 -13.63 -4.53 6.95
C LEU A 192 -13.70 -5.50 8.12
N ILE A 193 -13.92 -6.78 7.78
CA ILE A 193 -14.28 -7.85 8.70
C ILE A 193 -13.13 -8.16 9.66
#